data_AF-A0A8S3DLH8-F1
#
_entry.id   AF-A0A8S3DLH8-F1
#
_cell.length_a   1.000
_cell.length_b   1.000
_cell.length_c   1.000
_cell.angle_alpha   90.00
_cell.angle_beta   90.00
_cell.angle_gamma   90.00
#
_symmetry.space_group_name_H-M   'P 1'
#
loop_
_entity.id
_entity.type
_entity.pdbx_description
1 polymer ?
#
loop_
_entity_poly.entity_id
_entity_poly.type
_entity_poly.pdbx_seq_one_letter_code
_entity_poly.pdbx_strand_id
1 'polypeptide(L)'
;ILFIDVLDLELLDACREEFHRRLKVYHAWKLKNRKGKNSSAADDKDDELDEDRAPKAILNNAMPVSSASSASKKGGQGATAASNSKGGGSGKASEQRFFRIPFLRPNEQSSDASDQKKKGWWYAHFDDKWIARQMEIHPNKKPILLVSGIDDMNMCELSLDETGLTVKKGAEILENDFEQEWLKNGGREYLKKHHKKISSKYVLQSLEKHR
;
A
#
# COMPACT_ATOMS: atom_id res chain seq x y z
N ILE A 1 22.87 -37.97 -9.54
CA ILE A 1 21.49 -37.45 -9.40
C ILE A 1 21.43 -36.74 -8.05
N LEU A 2 21.91 -35.50 -7.93
CA LEU A 2 21.75 -34.60 -6.75
C LEU A 2 22.37 -33.22 -7.10
N PHE A 3 21.94 -32.60 -8.20
CA PHE A 3 22.42 -31.26 -8.60
C PHE A 3 21.29 -30.32 -9.07
N ILE A 4 20.03 -30.73 -8.94
CA ILE A 4 18.87 -29.93 -9.37
C ILE A 4 18.31 -29.04 -8.25
N ASP A 5 18.60 -29.33 -6.97
CA ASP A 5 17.80 -28.73 -5.89
C ASP A 5 18.34 -27.42 -5.27
N VAL A 6 19.56 -26.97 -5.61
CA VAL A 6 20.14 -25.74 -5.00
C VAL A 6 20.04 -24.54 -5.95
N LEU A 7 20.24 -24.75 -7.26
CA LEU A 7 20.09 -23.70 -8.27
C LEU A 7 18.63 -23.25 -8.45
N ASP A 8 17.68 -24.16 -8.28
CA ASP A 8 16.25 -23.84 -8.38
C ASP A 8 15.80 -22.98 -7.20
N LEU A 9 16.31 -23.21 -5.98
CA LEU A 9 15.95 -22.42 -4.81
C LEU A 9 16.44 -20.96 -4.91
N GLU A 10 17.70 -20.74 -5.29
CA GLU A 10 18.25 -19.39 -5.47
C GLU A 10 17.59 -18.65 -6.63
N LEU A 11 17.28 -19.35 -7.73
CA LEU A 11 16.57 -18.78 -8.86
C LEU A 11 15.15 -18.37 -8.49
N LEU A 12 14.42 -19.22 -7.78
CA LEU A 12 13.06 -18.94 -7.32
C LEU A 12 13.04 -17.74 -6.37
N ASP A 13 14.01 -17.63 -5.45
CA ASP A 13 14.11 -16.51 -4.54
C ASP A 13 14.39 -15.20 -5.31
N ALA A 14 15.33 -15.22 -6.26
CA ALA A 14 15.60 -14.08 -7.14
C ALA A 14 14.40 -13.68 -7.99
N CYS A 15 13.65 -14.65 -8.54
CA CYS A 15 12.41 -14.39 -9.27
C CYS A 15 11.35 -13.75 -8.38
N ARG A 16 11.21 -14.24 -7.14
CA ARG A 16 10.28 -13.70 -6.16
C ARG A 16 10.67 -12.26 -5.79
N GLU A 17 11.94 -11.99 -5.52
CA GLU A 17 12.46 -10.64 -5.24
C GLU A 17 12.18 -9.66 -6.40
N GLU A 18 12.49 -10.06 -7.63
CA GLU A 18 12.30 -9.20 -8.81
C GLU A 18 10.82 -8.94 -9.10
N PHE A 19 9.92 -9.91 -8.86
CA PHE A 19 8.48 -9.69 -8.94
C PHE A 19 8.01 -8.61 -7.96
N HIS A 20 8.40 -8.68 -6.68
CA HIS A 20 8.02 -7.69 -5.67
C HIS A 20 8.57 -6.30 -6.02
N ARG A 21 9.80 -6.22 -6.53
CA ARG A 21 10.40 -4.98 -7.00
C ARG A 21 9.57 -4.35 -8.13
N ARG A 22 9.18 -5.15 -9.14
CA ARG A 22 8.36 -4.68 -10.26
C ARG A 22 6.96 -4.28 -9.81
N LEU A 23 6.36 -5.03 -8.90
CA LEU A 23 5.02 -4.75 -8.36
C LEU A 23 4.99 -3.37 -7.70
N LYS A 24 5.96 -3.05 -6.84
CA LYS A 24 6.10 -1.71 -6.22
C LYS A 24 6.19 -0.58 -7.24
N VAL A 25 7.03 -0.78 -8.28
CA VAL A 25 7.18 0.22 -9.35
C VAL A 25 5.89 0.36 -10.14
N TYR A 26 5.22 -0.74 -10.44
CA TYR A 26 3.96 -0.76 -11.17
C TYR A 26 2.87 -0.02 -10.40
N HIS A 27 2.67 -0.28 -9.11
CA HIS A 27 1.68 0.47 -8.33
C HIS A 27 2.04 1.96 -8.25
N ALA A 28 3.31 2.30 -8.01
CA ALA A 28 3.75 3.70 -8.00
C ALA A 28 3.46 4.40 -9.34
N TRP A 29 3.68 3.71 -10.47
CA TRP A 29 3.34 4.20 -11.80
C TRP A 29 1.81 4.29 -12.01
N LYS A 30 1.05 3.25 -11.64
CA LYS A 30 -0.40 3.19 -11.79
C LYS A 30 -1.07 4.33 -11.04
N LEU A 31 -0.67 4.61 -9.80
CA LEU A 31 -1.20 5.72 -9.01
C LEU A 31 -0.88 7.10 -9.62
N LYS A 32 0.31 7.26 -10.23
CA LYS A 32 0.68 8.51 -10.94
C LYS A 32 -0.18 8.72 -12.19
N ASN A 33 -0.49 7.65 -12.91
CA ASN A 33 -1.24 7.71 -14.17
C ASN A 33 -2.76 7.62 -13.99
N ARG A 34 -3.26 7.12 -12.85
CA ARG A 34 -4.68 7.12 -12.49
C ARG A 34 -5.26 8.53 -12.47
N LYS A 35 -4.45 9.53 -12.13
CA LYS A 35 -4.85 10.94 -12.08
C LYS A 35 -5.04 11.60 -13.47
N GLY A 36 -4.66 10.90 -14.55
CA GLY A 36 -4.90 11.34 -15.94
C GLY A 36 -6.18 10.78 -16.57
N LYS A 37 -6.80 9.72 -16.01
CA LYS A 37 -8.04 9.12 -16.54
C LYS A 37 -9.33 9.74 -15.96
N ASN A 38 -9.24 10.60 -14.94
CA ASN A 38 -10.41 11.19 -14.27
C ASN A 38 -10.66 12.66 -14.65
N SER A 39 -10.69 12.98 -15.95
CA SER A 39 -11.39 14.17 -16.48
C SER A 39 -12.72 13.83 -17.16
N SER A 40 -13.22 12.61 -16.98
CA SER A 40 -14.61 12.21 -17.27
C SER A 40 -15.07 11.30 -16.14
N ALA A 41 -16.08 11.75 -15.41
CA ALA A 41 -16.56 11.15 -14.18
C ALA A 41 -17.23 9.77 -14.37
N ALA A 42 -17.20 9.00 -13.28
CA ALA A 42 -18.10 7.91 -12.90
C ALA A 42 -18.15 6.67 -13.80
N ASP A 43 -17.64 5.54 -13.29
CA ASP A 43 -18.51 4.40 -12.95
C ASP A 43 -17.75 3.39 -12.08
N ASP A 44 -18.35 3.08 -10.93
CA ASP A 44 -18.09 1.86 -10.16
C ASP A 44 -18.54 0.68 -11.02
N LYS A 45 -17.59 -0.13 -11.52
CA LYS A 45 -17.74 -1.58 -11.74
C LYS A 45 -16.47 -2.21 -12.31
N ASP A 46 -16.26 -3.43 -11.83
CA ASP A 46 -15.54 -4.53 -12.45
C ASP A 46 -14.02 -4.60 -12.26
N ASP A 47 -13.70 -5.44 -11.27
CA ASP A 47 -12.61 -6.41 -11.16
C ASP A 47 -12.45 -7.25 -12.45
N GLU A 48 -12.20 -6.61 -13.60
CA GLU A 48 -11.89 -7.31 -14.84
C GLU A 48 -10.40 -7.18 -15.14
N LEU A 49 -9.76 -8.35 -15.24
CA LEU A 49 -8.40 -8.55 -15.70
C LEU A 49 -8.22 -7.79 -17.01
N ASP A 50 -7.54 -6.63 -16.96
CA ASP A 50 -7.20 -5.83 -18.15
C ASP A 50 -6.33 -6.69 -19.09
N GLU A 51 -7.00 -7.46 -19.98
CA GLU A 51 -6.45 -8.14 -21.15
C GLU A 51 -6.04 -7.13 -22.24
N ASP A 52 -5.47 -5.99 -21.89
CA ASP A 52 -4.93 -5.06 -22.88
C ASP A 52 -3.47 -5.44 -23.23
N ARG A 53 -3.27 -6.68 -23.70
CA ARG A 53 -2.00 -7.17 -24.26
C ARG A 53 -1.83 -6.88 -25.75
N ALA A 54 -2.82 -6.31 -26.44
CA ALA A 54 -2.72 -6.02 -27.87
C ALA A 54 -2.95 -4.53 -28.20
N PRO A 55 -2.09 -3.89 -29.01
CA PRO A 55 -2.26 -2.51 -29.43
C PRO A 55 -3.51 -2.34 -30.30
N LYS A 56 -4.27 -1.28 -30.01
CA LYS A 56 -5.56 -0.90 -30.65
C LYS A 56 -5.50 -0.67 -32.17
N ALA A 57 -4.31 -0.68 -32.77
CA ALA A 57 -4.10 -0.53 -34.21
C ALA A 57 -4.68 -1.69 -35.05
N ILE A 58 -4.89 -2.87 -34.44
CA ILE A 58 -5.39 -4.07 -35.15
C ILE A 58 -6.92 -4.05 -35.32
N LEU A 59 -7.68 -3.30 -34.50
CA LEU A 59 -9.15 -3.29 -34.54
C LEU A 59 -9.76 -2.38 -35.62
N ASN A 60 -9.00 -1.45 -36.20
CA ASN A 60 -9.54 -0.42 -37.08
C ASN A 60 -9.71 -0.83 -38.57
N ASN A 61 -9.31 -2.05 -38.98
CA ASN A 61 -9.33 -2.45 -40.39
C ASN A 61 -10.62 -3.18 -40.84
N ALA A 62 -11.67 -3.20 -40.01
CA ALA A 62 -12.96 -3.78 -40.36
C ALA A 62 -14.07 -2.72 -40.26
N MET A 63 -14.17 -1.84 -41.24
CA MET A 63 -15.41 -1.11 -41.54
C MET A 63 -16.25 -1.96 -42.50
N PRO A 64 -17.61 -1.89 -42.45
CA PRO A 64 -18.27 -0.86 -43.24
C PRO A 64 -19.50 -0.19 -42.60
N VAL A 65 -19.50 1.15 -42.73
CA VAL A 65 -20.58 2.08 -43.08
C VAL A 65 -22.02 1.87 -42.56
N SER A 66 -22.59 2.93 -41.95
CA SER A 66 -23.86 3.57 -42.37
C SER A 66 -24.23 4.78 -41.48
N SER A 67 -24.22 5.97 -42.10
CA SER A 67 -25.11 7.14 -41.93
C SER A 67 -25.95 7.35 -40.65
N ALA A 68 -25.83 8.54 -40.01
CA ALA A 68 -26.75 9.68 -40.18
C ALA A 68 -26.76 10.71 -39.01
N SER A 69 -26.54 11.98 -39.37
CA SER A 69 -27.25 13.22 -38.98
C SER A 69 -27.27 13.81 -37.53
N SER A 70 -26.72 15.04 -37.47
CA SER A 70 -27.31 16.34 -37.00
C SER A 70 -27.44 16.74 -35.52
N ALA A 71 -26.55 17.65 -35.11
CA ALA A 71 -26.76 19.07 -34.74
C ALA A 71 -27.72 19.55 -33.61
N SER A 72 -27.15 20.39 -32.71
CA SER A 72 -27.71 21.54 -31.94
C SER A 72 -28.77 21.24 -30.85
N LYS A 73 -28.83 21.85 -29.65
CA LYS A 73 -28.60 23.25 -29.20
C LYS A 73 -28.77 23.37 -27.66
N LYS A 74 -28.10 24.36 -27.01
CA LYS A 74 -28.43 25.17 -25.78
C LYS A 74 -29.12 24.50 -24.56
N GLY A 75 -28.80 24.79 -23.29
CA GLY A 75 -27.97 25.83 -22.67
C GLY A 75 -28.21 25.86 -21.14
N GLY A 76 -27.50 26.73 -20.42
CA GLY A 76 -27.82 27.12 -19.03
C GLY A 76 -26.73 26.79 -18.01
N GLN A 77 -25.81 27.72 -17.76
CA GLN A 77 -24.93 27.69 -16.58
C GLN A 77 -25.03 29.03 -15.87
N GLY A 78 -25.69 29.00 -14.72
CA GLY A 78 -25.67 30.04 -13.71
C GLY A 78 -24.36 29.97 -12.92
N ALA A 79 -23.79 31.14 -12.67
CA ALA A 79 -22.62 31.34 -11.85
C ALA A 79 -22.94 31.10 -10.36
N THR A 80 -22.11 30.33 -9.67
CA THR A 80 -21.77 30.58 -8.26
C THR A 80 -20.30 30.23 -8.03
N ALA A 81 -19.64 31.13 -7.32
CA ALA A 81 -18.21 31.13 -7.05
C ALA A 81 -17.83 30.17 -5.92
N ALA A 82 -16.69 29.49 -6.03
CA ALA A 82 -15.91 29.07 -4.86
C ALA A 82 -14.43 28.79 -5.24
N SER A 83 -13.57 29.69 -4.76
CA SER A 83 -12.19 29.50 -4.33
C SER A 83 -11.23 28.62 -5.15
N ASN A 84 -10.46 29.32 -5.98
CA ASN A 84 -9.00 29.35 -5.98
C ASN A 84 -8.26 28.45 -4.95
N SER A 85 -7.48 27.49 -5.42
CA SER A 85 -6.14 27.21 -4.86
C SER A 85 -5.19 26.74 -5.97
N LYS A 86 -4.63 27.74 -6.64
CA LYS A 86 -3.40 27.67 -7.42
C LYS A 86 -2.22 27.75 -6.44
N GLY A 87 -1.20 26.93 -6.65
CA GLY A 87 0.05 26.95 -5.86
C GLY A 87 0.25 25.59 -5.19
N GLY A 88 1.38 24.93 -5.27
CA GLY A 88 2.73 25.31 -5.66
C GLY A 88 3.58 24.12 -5.22
N GLY A 89 4.66 23.82 -5.93
CA GLY A 89 5.58 22.77 -5.53
C GLY A 89 6.25 23.12 -4.20
N SER A 90 5.62 22.77 -3.09
CA SER A 90 6.31 22.57 -1.82
C SER A 90 6.66 21.09 -1.75
N GLY A 91 7.91 20.77 -1.42
CA GLY A 91 8.28 19.41 -1.07
C GLY A 91 7.42 19.00 0.12
N LYS A 92 6.34 18.24 -0.14
CA LYS A 92 5.49 17.71 0.93
C LYS A 92 6.37 16.87 1.84
N ALA A 93 6.43 17.22 3.11
CA ALA A 93 6.94 16.32 4.13
C ALA A 93 6.14 15.02 4.02
N SER A 94 6.83 13.88 4.06
CA SER A 94 6.17 12.59 3.93
C SER A 94 5.23 12.39 5.12
N GLU A 95 3.97 12.08 4.85
CA GLU A 95 2.94 11.90 5.85
C GLU A 95 3.14 10.54 6.54
N GLN A 96 3.41 10.55 7.85
CA GLN A 96 3.63 9.32 8.60
C GLN A 96 2.33 8.91 9.28
N ARG A 97 1.84 7.71 8.99
CA ARG A 97 0.56 7.21 9.50
C ARG A 97 0.71 5.84 10.12
N PHE A 98 0.09 5.65 11.28
CA PHE A 98 0.28 4.49 12.13
C PHE A 98 -1.07 3.82 12.39
N PHE A 99 -1.10 2.50 12.27
CA PHE A 99 -2.33 1.71 12.40
C PHE A 99 -2.10 0.49 13.27
N ARG A 100 -3.15 0.05 13.95
CA ARG A 100 -3.26 -1.28 14.56
C ARG A 100 -4.60 -1.91 14.22
N ILE A 101 -4.58 -3.20 13.91
CA ILE A 101 -5.80 -4.01 13.82
C ILE A 101 -5.58 -5.30 14.60
N PRO A 102 -6.60 -5.79 15.30
CA PRO A 102 -6.49 -7.07 15.97
C PRO A 102 -6.71 -8.20 14.94
N PHE A 103 -5.96 -9.30 15.01
CA PHE A 103 -6.12 -10.43 14.08
C PHE A 103 -7.53 -11.02 14.17
N LEU A 104 -8.19 -11.23 13.03
CA LEU A 104 -9.49 -11.91 13.01
C LEU A 104 -9.26 -13.41 13.28
N ARG A 105 -9.94 -13.95 14.30
CA ARG A 105 -10.08 -15.40 14.48
C ARG A 105 -11.40 -15.83 13.85
N PRO A 106 -11.42 -16.75 12.87
CA PRO A 106 -12.66 -17.19 12.22
C PRO A 106 -13.75 -17.73 13.17
N ASN A 107 -13.37 -18.22 14.36
CA ASN A 107 -14.29 -18.90 15.28
C ASN A 107 -14.67 -18.11 16.54
N GLU A 108 -14.25 -16.85 16.69
CA GLU A 108 -14.48 -16.08 17.93
C GLU A 108 -15.12 -14.72 17.63
N GLN A 109 -16.43 -14.75 17.39
CA GLN A 109 -17.30 -13.57 17.30
C GLN A 109 -17.88 -13.18 18.69
N SER A 110 -17.42 -13.76 19.79
CA SER A 110 -17.82 -13.37 21.15
C SER A 110 -16.92 -12.26 21.68
N SER A 111 -17.51 -11.08 21.90
CA SER A 111 -16.84 -9.86 22.34
C SER A 111 -16.55 -9.84 23.85
N ASP A 112 -16.06 -10.93 24.42
CA ASP A 112 -15.72 -10.96 25.84
C ASP A 112 -14.40 -10.24 26.13
N ALA A 113 -14.38 -9.41 27.18
CA ALA A 113 -13.23 -8.61 27.57
C ALA A 113 -12.00 -9.46 27.99
N SER A 114 -12.21 -10.72 28.38
CA SER A 114 -11.16 -11.69 28.67
C SER A 114 -10.44 -12.18 27.41
N ASP A 115 -11.13 -12.23 26.26
CA ASP A 115 -10.58 -12.72 25.00
C ASP A 115 -9.78 -11.67 24.22
N GLN A 116 -9.96 -10.38 24.53
CA GLN A 116 -9.10 -9.30 24.04
C GLN A 116 -7.62 -9.53 24.39
N LYS A 117 -7.33 -10.05 25.60
CA LYS A 117 -5.95 -10.40 26.01
C LYS A 117 -5.36 -11.57 25.24
N LYS A 118 -6.22 -12.45 24.70
CA LYS A 118 -5.79 -13.57 23.86
C LYS A 118 -5.71 -13.18 22.39
N LYS A 119 -6.13 -11.98 21.99
CA LYS A 119 -6.13 -11.55 20.60
C LYS A 119 -4.75 -11.03 20.23
N GLY A 120 -4.21 -11.53 19.12
CA GLY A 120 -2.99 -10.96 18.57
C GLY A 120 -3.27 -9.64 17.85
N TRP A 121 -2.23 -8.86 17.62
CA TRP A 121 -2.29 -7.52 17.06
C TRP A 121 -1.34 -7.41 15.87
N TRP A 122 -1.82 -6.72 14.84
CA TRP A 122 -1.05 -6.33 13.68
C TRP A 122 -0.91 -4.82 13.68
N TYR A 123 0.33 -4.34 13.57
CA TYR A 123 0.67 -2.92 13.55
C TYR A 123 1.34 -2.59 12.22
N ALA A 124 1.03 -1.41 11.68
CA ALA A 124 1.65 -0.92 10.46
C ALA A 124 1.95 0.57 10.57
N HIS A 125 3.14 0.93 10.10
CA HIS A 125 3.59 2.29 9.93
C HIS A 125 3.79 2.53 8.42
N PHE A 126 3.03 3.46 7.87
CA PHE A 126 3.14 3.91 6.49
C PHE A 126 3.94 5.21 6.43
N ASP A 127 4.97 5.20 5.60
CA ASP A 127 5.74 6.38 5.18
C ASP A 127 5.14 6.83 3.84
N ASP A 128 4.32 7.88 3.90
CA ASP A 128 3.36 8.28 2.87
C ASP A 128 2.36 7.16 2.52
N LYS A 129 2.61 6.49 1.39
CA LYS A 129 1.68 5.54 0.79
C LYS A 129 2.08 4.11 1.04
N TRP A 130 3.33 3.88 1.42
CA TRP A 130 3.94 2.57 1.46
C TRP A 130 4.30 2.21 2.88
N ILE A 131 4.14 0.92 3.20
CA ILE A 131 4.51 0.43 4.52
C ILE A 131 6.02 0.54 4.70
N ALA A 132 6.43 1.11 5.83
CA ALA A 132 7.82 1.29 6.21
C ALA A 132 8.22 0.36 7.37
N ARG A 133 7.29 0.11 8.30
CA ARG A 133 7.46 -0.89 9.37
C ARG A 133 6.16 -1.67 9.59
N GLN A 134 6.29 -2.95 9.89
CA GLN A 134 5.20 -3.84 10.24
C GLN A 134 5.59 -4.64 11.47
N MET A 135 4.64 -4.86 12.37
CA MET A 135 4.85 -5.65 13.57
C MET A 135 3.64 -6.54 13.85
N GLU A 136 3.90 -7.81 14.13
CA GLU A 136 2.87 -8.80 14.43
C GLU A 136 3.12 -9.38 15.82
N ILE A 137 2.14 -9.22 16.70
CA ILE A 137 2.21 -9.67 18.09
C ILE A 137 1.16 -10.73 18.29
N HIS A 138 1.61 -11.94 18.64
CA HIS A 138 0.72 -13.01 19.05
C HIS A 138 0.97 -13.33 20.53
N PRO A 139 -0.06 -13.68 21.33
CA PRO A 139 0.12 -13.93 22.76
C PRO A 139 1.14 -15.01 23.11
N ASN A 140 1.30 -16.01 22.24
CA ASN A 140 2.12 -17.20 22.48
C ASN A 140 3.23 -17.40 21.43
N LYS A 141 3.54 -16.38 20.62
CA LYS A 141 4.64 -16.44 19.65
C LYS A 141 5.57 -15.25 19.86
N LYS A 142 6.82 -15.40 19.41
CA LYS A 142 7.73 -14.26 19.36
C LYS A 142 7.17 -13.16 18.45
N PRO A 143 7.34 -11.88 18.81
CA PRO A 143 6.98 -10.78 17.94
C PRO A 143 7.68 -10.90 16.59
N ILE A 144 6.95 -10.61 15.52
CA ILE A 144 7.49 -10.52 14.17
C ILE A 144 7.68 -9.03 13.89
N LEU A 145 8.91 -8.63 13.58
CA LEU A 145 9.27 -7.25 13.25
C LEU A 145 9.78 -7.23 11.82
N LEU A 146 9.22 -6.34 11.01
CA LEU A 146 9.52 -6.27 9.57
C LEU A 146 9.74 -4.80 9.18
N VAL A 147 10.75 -4.55 8.34
CA VAL A 147 11.13 -3.20 7.91
C VAL A 147 11.34 -3.16 6.39
N SER A 148 10.89 -2.07 5.77
CA SER A 148 10.98 -1.91 4.33
C SER A 148 12.42 -1.91 3.82
N GLY A 149 12.65 -2.61 2.70
CA GLY A 149 13.97 -2.84 2.10
C GLY A 149 14.70 -4.09 2.63
N ILE A 150 14.22 -4.70 3.71
CA ILE A 150 14.73 -5.98 4.24
C ILE A 150 13.67 -7.04 4.12
N ASP A 151 12.46 -6.73 4.61
CA ASP A 151 11.41 -7.71 4.83
C ASP A 151 10.26 -7.57 3.82
N ASP A 152 10.55 -6.93 2.68
CA ASP A 152 9.56 -6.53 1.68
C ASP A 152 8.65 -7.68 1.22
N MET A 153 9.19 -8.91 1.15
CA MET A 153 8.47 -10.10 0.71
C MET A 153 7.50 -10.66 1.76
N ASN A 154 7.60 -10.20 3.00
CA ASN A 154 6.78 -10.63 4.14
C ASN A 154 5.88 -9.48 4.65
N MET A 155 5.96 -8.30 4.04
CA MET A 155 5.19 -7.12 4.44
C MET A 155 3.97 -6.92 3.53
N CYS A 156 3.04 -6.07 3.98
CA CYS A 156 1.90 -5.66 3.17
C CYS A 156 2.35 -5.04 1.83
N GLU A 157 1.83 -5.58 0.73
CA GLU A 157 2.12 -5.13 -0.64
C GLU A 157 1.18 -4.00 -1.11
N LEU A 158 0.07 -3.79 -0.40
CA LEU A 158 -0.93 -2.79 -0.75
C LEU A 158 -0.51 -1.40 -0.30
N SER A 159 -0.85 -0.39 -1.10
CA SER A 159 -0.72 1.01 -0.66
C SER A 159 -1.75 1.35 0.42
N LEU A 160 -1.50 2.40 1.20
CA LEU A 160 -2.38 2.82 2.29
C LEU A 160 -3.85 2.98 1.85
N ASP A 161 -4.09 3.58 0.68
CA ASP A 161 -5.43 3.76 0.13
C ASP A 161 -6.10 2.41 -0.22
N GLU A 162 -5.33 1.45 -0.73
CA GLU A 162 -5.81 0.12 -1.13
C GLU A 162 -6.08 -0.78 0.10
N THR A 163 -5.41 -0.54 1.23
CA THR A 163 -5.60 -1.34 2.45
C THR A 163 -6.95 -1.11 3.13
N GLY A 164 -7.63 0.01 2.85
CA GLY A 164 -8.85 0.42 3.55
C GLY A 164 -8.65 0.77 5.04
N LEU A 165 -7.41 0.80 5.54
CA LEU A 165 -7.12 1.09 6.96
C LEU A 165 -7.59 2.47 7.40
N THR A 166 -7.59 3.43 6.49
CA THR A 166 -8.03 4.81 6.72
C THR A 166 -9.55 4.93 6.95
N VAL A 167 -10.32 3.97 6.45
CA VAL A 167 -11.79 3.93 6.58
C VAL A 167 -12.20 3.19 7.87
N LYS A 168 -11.36 2.29 8.36
CA LYS A 168 -11.65 1.47 9.54
C LYS A 168 -11.54 2.28 10.84
N LYS A 169 -12.69 2.59 11.44
CA LYS A 169 -12.75 3.33 12.72
C LYS A 169 -11.92 2.65 13.80
N GLY A 170 -11.05 3.42 14.46
CA GLY A 170 -10.19 2.96 15.54
C GLY A 170 -8.97 2.14 15.09
N ALA A 171 -8.71 2.04 13.78
CA ALA A 171 -7.47 1.43 13.28
C ALA A 171 -6.28 2.37 13.42
N GLU A 172 -6.43 3.66 13.11
CA GLU A 172 -5.36 4.65 13.21
C GLU A 172 -5.00 4.92 14.68
N ILE A 173 -3.70 4.97 14.97
CA ILE A 173 -3.12 5.20 16.30
C ILE A 173 -2.06 6.30 16.22
N LEU A 174 -1.61 6.76 17.39
CA LEU A 174 -0.54 7.76 17.47
C LEU A 174 0.82 7.11 17.22
N GLU A 175 1.77 7.91 16.69
CA GLU A 175 3.18 7.53 16.54
C GLU A 175 3.74 6.97 17.86
N ASN A 176 3.49 7.67 18.97
CA ASN A 176 4.01 7.26 20.28
C ASN A 176 3.46 5.89 20.75
N ASP A 177 2.23 5.54 20.39
CA ASP A 177 1.66 4.22 20.72
C ASP A 177 2.33 3.11 19.91
N PHE A 178 2.63 3.40 18.64
CA PHE A 178 3.38 2.49 17.78
C PHE A 178 4.82 2.31 18.28
N GLU A 179 5.52 3.42 18.57
CA GLU A 179 6.92 3.38 19.00
C GLU A 179 7.10 2.66 20.33
N GLN A 180 6.19 2.87 21.29
CA GLN A 180 6.23 2.15 22.56
C GLN A 180 6.20 0.63 22.34
N GLU A 181 5.27 0.15 21.52
CA GLU A 181 5.16 -1.29 21.27
C GLU A 181 6.32 -1.79 20.38
N TRP A 182 6.79 -0.99 19.42
CA TRP A 182 7.96 -1.31 18.60
C TRP A 182 9.22 -1.51 19.46
N LEU A 183 9.51 -0.55 20.36
CA LEU A 183 10.66 -0.60 21.25
C LEU A 183 10.56 -1.76 22.25
N LYS A 184 9.38 -1.96 22.84
CA LYS A 184 9.11 -3.06 23.79
C LYS A 184 9.39 -4.44 23.20
N ASN A 185 9.19 -4.62 21.89
CA ASN A 185 9.38 -5.90 21.21
C ASN A 185 10.76 -6.06 20.55
N GLY A 186 11.73 -5.17 20.86
CA GLY A 186 13.10 -5.26 20.33
C GLY A 186 13.31 -4.59 18.98
N GLY A 187 12.42 -3.68 18.60
CA GLY A 187 12.49 -2.94 17.35
C GLY A 187 13.72 -2.07 17.21
N ARG A 188 14.29 -1.57 18.32
CA ARG A 188 15.51 -0.75 18.28
C ARG A 188 16.72 -1.57 17.83
N GLU A 189 16.89 -2.75 18.40
CA GLU A 189 17.98 -3.67 18.08
C GLU A 189 17.85 -4.16 16.64
N TYR A 190 16.62 -4.43 16.20
CA TYR A 190 16.33 -4.81 14.82
C TYR A 190 16.74 -3.71 13.83
N LEU A 191 16.32 -2.46 14.07
CA LEU A 191 16.70 -1.33 13.22
C LEU A 191 18.21 -1.10 13.18
N LYS A 192 18.91 -1.19 14.31
CA LYS A 192 20.38 -1.06 14.36
C LYS A 192 21.07 -2.14 13.53
N LYS A 193 20.62 -3.40 13.66
CA LYS A 193 21.18 -4.54 12.93
C LYS A 193 21.03 -4.37 11.41
N HIS A 194 19.91 -3.82 10.96
CA HIS A 194 19.56 -3.77 9.54
C HIS A 194 19.69 -2.38 8.88
N HIS A 195 20.19 -1.36 9.60
CA HIS A 195 20.18 0.04 9.17
C HIS A 195 20.65 0.31 7.72
N LYS A 196 21.65 -0.43 7.21
CA LYS A 196 22.19 -0.22 5.85
C LYS A 196 21.22 -0.58 4.73
N LYS A 197 20.22 -1.43 5.01
CA LYS A 197 19.27 -1.96 4.03
C LYS A 197 17.88 -1.33 4.14
N ILE A 198 17.65 -0.51 5.15
CA ILE A 198 16.35 0.17 5.35
C ILE A 198 16.14 1.18 4.22
N SER A 199 14.99 1.09 3.57
CA SER A 199 14.65 1.98 2.45
C SER A 199 13.93 3.27 2.87
N SER A 200 13.20 3.26 3.99
CA SER A 200 12.53 4.46 4.52
C SER A 200 13.51 5.44 5.16
N LYS A 201 13.56 6.66 4.62
CA LYS A 201 14.37 7.75 5.18
C LYS A 201 13.86 8.19 6.54
N TYR A 202 12.55 8.19 6.75
CA TYR A 202 11.97 8.55 8.03
C TYR A 202 12.38 7.57 9.13
N VAL A 203 12.35 6.26 8.85
CA VAL A 203 12.78 5.24 9.82
C VAL A 203 14.26 5.39 10.19
N LEU A 204 15.12 5.68 9.21
CA LEU A 204 16.54 5.95 9.46
C LEU A 204 16.73 7.19 10.35
N GLN A 205 16.03 8.28 10.06
CA GLN A 205 16.11 9.51 10.84
C GLN A 205 15.56 9.33 12.27
N SER A 206 14.49 8.55 12.44
CA SER A 206 13.92 8.23 13.76
C SER A 206 14.93 7.46 14.62
N LEU A 207 15.69 6.53 14.03
CA LEU A 207 16.74 5.79 14.75
C LEU A 207 17.83 6.71 15.31
N GLU A 208 18.19 7.77 14.58
CA GLU A 208 19.21 8.74 15.00
C GLU A 208 18.73 9.65 16.14
N LYS A 209 17.45 10.06 16.12
CA LYS A 209 16.83 10.88 17.18
C LYS A 209 16.82 10.18 18.54
N HIS A 210 16.79 8.85 18.53
CA HIS A 210 16.77 8.02 19.73
C HIS A 210 18.16 7.45 20.08
N ARG A 211 19.28 8.01 19.60
CA ARG A 211 20.62 7.67 20.11
C ARG A 211 20.85 8.28 21.48
#